data_AF-A0A3D4YFA8-F1
#
_entry.id   AF-A0A3D4YFA8-F1
#
_cell.length_a   1.000
_cell.length_b   1.000
_cell.length_c   1.000
_cell.angle_alpha   90.00
_cell.angle_beta   90.00
_cell.angle_gamma   90.00
#
_symmetry.space_group_name_H-M   'P 1'
#
loop_
_entity.id
_entity.type
_entity.pdbx_description
1 polymer ?
#
loop_
_entity_poly.entity_id
_entity_poly.type
_entity_poly.pdbx_seq_one_letter_code
_entity_poly.pdbx_strand_id
1 'polypeptide(L)' 'MHYVYLLELSNGNIYVGFSSNLKQRIKSHNDAKVPATAGFLRFWHFEVRF' A
#
# COMPACT_ATOMS: atom_id res chain seq x y z
N MET A 1 2.25 16.34 8.00
CA MET A 1 1.41 16.33 6.79
C MET A 1 0.82 14.95 6.62
N HIS A 2 -0.40 14.83 6.09
CA HIS A 2 -1.04 13.54 5.82
C HIS A 2 -1.25 13.41 4.30
N TYR A 3 -0.92 12.23 3.77
CA TYR A 3 -1.10 11.89 2.37
C TYR A 3 -2.26 10.92 2.25
N VAL A 4 -3.11 11.12 1.25
CA VAL A 4 -4.08 10.13 0.78
C VAL A 4 -3.44 9.42 -0.41
N TYR A 5 -3.58 8.10 -0.47
CA TYR A 5 -2.98 7.26 -1.51
C TYR A 5 -3.95 6.18 -1.97
N LEU A 6 -3.75 5.73 -3.20
CA LEU A 6 -4.50 4.68 -3.87
C LEU A 6 -3.54 3.52 -4.13
N LEU A 7 -4.00 2.29 -3.92
CA LEU A 7 -3.22 1.08 -4.16
C LEU A 7 -4.07 0.08 -4.95
N GLU A 8 -3.61 -0.30 -6.13
CA GLU A 8 -4.26 -1.33 -6.93
C GLU A 8 -3.90 -2.71 -6.37
N LEU A 9 -4.92 -3.48 -6.00
CA LEU A 9 -4.80 -4.80 -5.40
C LEU A 9 -4.71 -5.89 -6.47
N SER A 10 -4.24 -7.10 -6.10
CA SER A 10 -4.10 -8.21 -7.04
C SER A 10 -5.40 -8.67 -7.71
N ASN A 11 -6.54 -8.38 -7.10
CA ASN A 11 -7.88 -8.66 -7.63
C ASN A 11 -8.45 -7.52 -8.50
N GLY A 12 -7.66 -6.49 -8.81
CA GLY A 12 -8.09 -5.33 -9.61
C GLY A 12 -8.87 -4.27 -8.83
N ASN A 13 -9.14 -4.50 -7.53
CA ASN A 13 -9.79 -3.49 -6.69
C ASN A 13 -8.81 -2.39 -6.28
N ILE A 14 -9.31 -1.19 -6.04
CA ILE A 14 -8.53 -0.08 -5.51
C ILE A 14 -8.74 0.05 -4.01
N TYR A 15 -7.65 -0.02 -3.25
CA TYR A 15 -7.62 0.33 -1.84
C TYR A 15 -7.28 1.81 -1.66
N VAL A 16 -8.10 2.53 -0.90
CA VAL A 16 -7.85 3.94 -0.53
C VAL A 16 -7.34 3.98 0.91
N GLY A 17 -6.19 4.63 1.12
CA GLY A 17 -5.61 4.78 2.45
C GLY A 17 -5.06 6.18 2.68
N PHE A 18 -4.71 6.46 3.93
CA PHE A 18 -3.98 7.68 4.28
C PHE A 18 -2.89 7.38 5.29
N SER A 19 -1.82 8.19 5.28
CA SER A 19 -0.72 8.07 6.24
C SER A 19 0.05 9.39 6.33
N SER A 20 0.63 9.67 7.49
CA SER A 20 1.65 10.72 7.64
C SER A 20 3.06 10.22 7.27
N ASN A 21 3.24 8.90 7.11
CA ASN A 21 4.50 8.26 6.72
C ASN A 21 4.24 7.22 5.62
N LEU A 22 4.35 7.64 4.35
CA LEU A 22 4.10 6.76 3.20
C LEU A 22 5.10 5.61 3.13
N LYS A 23 6.39 5.86 3.38
CA LYS A 23 7.45 4.84 3.31
C LYS A 23 7.20 3.68 4.28
N GLN A 24 6.88 3.99 5.53
CA GLN A 24 6.53 2.98 6.53
C GLN A 24 5.22 2.26 6.14
N ARG A 25 4.25 2.98 5.58
CA ARG A 25 2.96 2.41 5.21
C ARG A 25 3.09 1.41 4.05
N ILE A 26 3.85 1.76 3.02
CA ILE A 26 4.19 0.85 1.91
C ILE A 26 4.89 -0.40 2.45
N LYS A 27 5.89 -0.25 3.32
CA LYS A 27 6.54 -1.40 3.98
C LYS A 27 5.52 -2.27 4.73
N SER A 28 4.58 -1.66 5.45
CA SER A 28 3.56 -2.40 6.21
C SER A 28 2.61 -3.19 5.32
N HIS A 29 2.26 -2.64 4.14
CA HIS A 29 1.52 -3.38 3.12
C HIS A 29 2.36 -4.55 2.59
N ASN A 30 3.62 -4.32 2.18
CA ASN A 30 4.52 -5.36 1.67
C ASN A 30 4.81 -6.48 2.68
N ASP A 31 4.90 -6.15 3.97
CA ASP A 31 5.08 -7.11 5.07
C ASP A 31 3.78 -7.87 5.46
N ALA A 32 2.69 -7.69 4.71
CA ALA A 32 1.36 -8.26 5.01
C ALA A 32 0.75 -7.85 6.36
N LYS A 33 1.19 -6.72 6.94
CA LYS A 33 0.72 -6.23 8.26
C LYS A 33 -0.59 -5.46 8.20
N VAL A 34 -1.09 -5.15 7.00
CA VAL A 34 -2.37 -4.46 6.81
C VAL A 34 -3.44 -5.47 6.39
N PRO A 35 -4.36 -5.88 7.28
CA PRO A 35 -5.31 -6.97 7.00
C PRO A 35 -6.12 -6.78 5.72
N ALA A 36 -6.53 -5.54 5.44
CA ALA A 36 -7.32 -5.19 4.27
C ALA A 36 -6.62 -5.47 2.93
N THR A 37 -5.28 -5.54 2.91
CA THR A 37 -4.50 -5.76 1.68
C THR A 37 -3.61 -7.00 1.75
N ALA A 38 -3.46 -7.63 2.93
CA ALA A 38 -2.55 -8.74 3.16
C ALA A 38 -2.83 -9.96 2.27
N GLY A 39 -4.11 -10.26 1.99
CA GLY A 39 -4.52 -11.32 1.09
C GLY A 39 -4.45 -10.96 -0.41
N PHE A 40 -4.12 -9.71 -0.73
CA PHE A 40 -4.13 -9.17 -2.09
C PHE A 40 -2.76 -8.62 -2.52
N LEU A 41 -1.70 -9.08 -1.84
CA LEU A 41 -0.34 -8.67 -2.15
C LEU A 41 0.04 -9.18 -3.53
N ARG A 42 0.22 -8.22 -4.43
CA ARG A 42 0.80 -8.45 -5.73
C ARG A 42 2.29 -8.14 -5.58
N PHE A 43 3.19 -9.07 -5.94
CA PHE A 43 4.63 -8.82 -5.93
C PHE A 43 5.01 -7.80 -7.02
N TRP A 44 4.68 -6.52 -6.83
CA TRP A 44 5.04 -5.44 -7.74
C TRP A 44 6.01 -4.53 -7.01
N HIS A 45 7.27 -4.60 -7.43
CA HIS A 45 8.30 -3.66 -7.03
C HIS A 45 8.02 -2.31 -7.71
N PHE A 46 7.20 -1.45 -7.09
CA PHE A 46 7.13 -0.04 -7.46
C PHE A 46 8.03 0.74 -6.51
N GLU A 47 9.19 1.15 -7.02
CA GLU A 47 10.02 2.16 -6.38
C GLU A 47 9.33 3.52 -6.55
N VAL A 48 8.57 3.94 -5.54
CA VAL A 48 8.09 5.33 -5.47
C VAL A 48 9.30 6.20 -5.14
N ARG A 49 9.90 6.79 -6.17
CA ARG A 49 10.91 7.84 -6.00
C ARG A 49 10.19 9.10 -5.56
N PHE A 50 10.57 9.58 -4.39
CA PHE A 50 10.17 10.88 -3.87
C PHE A 50 11.17 11.94 -4.30
#